data_AF-A0A7X8JUP5-F1
#
_entry.id   AF-A0A7X8JUP5-F1
#
_cell.length_a   1.000
_cell.length_b   1.000
_cell.length_c   1.000
_cell.angle_alpha   90.00
_cell.angle_beta   90.00
_cell.angle_gamma   90.00
#
_symmetry.space_group_name_H-M   'P 1'
#
loop_
_entity.id
_entity.type
_entity.pdbx_description
1 polymer ?
#
loop_
_entity_poly.entity_id
_entity_poly.type
_entity_poly.pdbx_seq_one_letter_code
_entity_poly.pdbx_strand_id
1 'polypeptide(L)'
;MAAFEDNPEEWQRLDWRILVNGSINLYFRQEILNESIYWFLQNKYIMFAFNCSKWLLEEDFHKEIKEGLNFPDYYGENLSAFNDCLRGLDVPYEGGAIIIFQRYDLFYKRFPDITHDILDIIETNSRRLLLTGRRLITLVQSDDPAISLNSVGACPVMWNSKEWLKQSRGL
;
A
#
# COMPACT_ATOMS: atom_id res chain seq x y z
N MET A 1 3.30 8.06 20.93
CA MET A 1 3.96 6.79 21.29
C MET A 1 4.73 6.34 20.06
N ALA A 2 5.97 5.86 20.20
CA ALA A 2 6.68 5.34 19.04
C ALA A 2 5.96 4.07 18.53
N ALA A 3 5.90 3.88 17.20
CA ALA A 3 5.29 2.69 16.61
C ALA A 3 6.11 1.42 16.88
N PHE A 4 7.41 1.60 17.14
CA PHE A 4 8.42 0.56 17.23
C PHE A 4 9.44 0.93 18.29
N GLU A 5 10.09 -0.07 18.87
CA GLU A 5 11.25 0.10 19.73
C GLU A 5 12.55 -0.05 18.92
N ASP A 6 13.63 0.59 19.38
CA ASP A 6 14.93 0.48 18.72
C ASP A 6 15.69 -0.75 19.20
N ASN A 7 15.30 -1.93 18.69
CA ASN A 7 15.93 -3.19 19.04
C ASN A 7 15.98 -4.19 17.85
N PRO A 8 16.88 -5.19 17.89
CA PRO A 8 17.06 -6.12 16.77
C PRO A 8 15.83 -6.96 16.42
N GLU A 9 14.95 -7.26 17.39
CA GLU A 9 13.75 -8.08 17.15
C GLU A 9 12.72 -7.30 16.32
N GLU A 10 12.51 -6.02 16.67
CA GLU A 10 11.65 -5.11 15.92
C GLU A 10 12.15 -4.91 14.49
N TRP A 11 13.47 -4.79 14.28
CA TRP A 11 14.05 -4.60 12.95
C TRP A 11 13.81 -5.77 11.99
N GLN A 12 13.57 -6.98 12.52
CA GLN A 12 13.27 -8.16 11.70
C GLN A 12 11.79 -8.24 11.29
N ARG A 13 10.90 -7.46 11.93
CA ARG A 13 9.48 -7.48 11.60
C ARG A 13 9.22 -7.00 10.17
N LEU A 14 8.20 -7.58 9.54
CA LEU A 14 7.87 -7.26 8.14
C LEU A 14 7.43 -5.80 7.98
N ASP A 15 6.60 -5.30 8.90
CA ASP A 15 6.13 -3.91 8.91
C ASP A 15 7.29 -2.92 9.03
N TRP A 16 8.25 -3.16 9.93
CA TRP A 16 9.48 -2.37 10.05
C TRP A 16 10.28 -2.36 8.74
N ARG A 17 10.54 -3.54 8.17
CA ARG A 17 11.37 -3.69 6.97
C ARG A 17 10.77 -3.03 5.73
N ILE A 18 9.44 -2.91 5.68
CA ILE A 18 8.77 -2.10 4.66
C ILE A 18 8.96 -0.62 5.00
N LEU A 19 8.52 -0.20 6.18
CA LEU A 19 8.46 1.23 6.60
C LEU A 19 9.80 1.95 6.58
N VAL A 20 10.93 1.25 6.72
CA VAL A 20 12.26 1.86 6.61
C VAL A 20 12.53 2.46 5.21
N ASN A 21 11.85 1.99 4.16
CA ASN A 21 11.99 2.47 2.79
C ASN A 21 10.74 3.24 2.29
N GLY A 22 9.80 3.57 3.18
CA GLY A 22 8.47 4.07 2.84
C GLY A 22 7.38 3.05 3.15
N SER A 23 6.13 3.36 2.87
CA SER A 23 4.98 2.52 3.22
C SER A 23 4.50 1.59 2.10
N ILE A 24 5.07 1.72 0.90
CA ILE A 24 4.64 0.99 -0.29
C ILE A 24 5.66 -0.07 -0.67
N ASN A 25 5.21 -1.31 -0.88
CA ASN A 25 6.08 -2.42 -1.25
C ASN A 25 5.50 -3.24 -2.41
N LEU A 26 6.35 -3.57 -3.39
CA LEU A 26 5.98 -4.29 -4.61
C LEU A 26 6.09 -5.81 -4.45
N TYR A 27 5.14 -6.51 -5.05
CA TYR A 27 5.03 -7.96 -5.11
C TYR A 27 4.78 -8.42 -6.54
N PHE A 28 5.45 -9.49 -6.95
CA PHE A 28 5.24 -10.09 -8.26
C PHE A 28 4.43 -11.37 -8.08
N ARG A 29 4.97 -12.33 -7.32
CA ARG A 29 4.32 -13.61 -7.06
C ARG A 29 3.20 -13.49 -6.03
N GLN A 30 2.03 -14.02 -6.39
CA GLN A 30 0.87 -14.06 -5.51
C GLN A 30 1.14 -14.86 -4.23
N GLU A 31 1.97 -15.90 -4.29
CA GLU A 31 2.33 -16.72 -3.13
C GLU A 31 3.08 -15.91 -2.07
N ILE A 32 4.01 -15.04 -2.50
CA ILE A 32 4.81 -14.19 -1.59
C ILE A 32 3.94 -13.07 -1.00
N LEU A 33 3.02 -12.51 -1.79
CA LEU A 33 2.01 -11.58 -1.29
C LEU A 33 1.15 -12.27 -0.21
N ASN A 34 0.67 -13.48 -0.45
CA ASN A 34 -0.18 -14.22 0.48
C ASN A 34 0.53 -14.54 1.81
N GLU A 35 1.83 -14.89 1.77
CA GLU A 35 2.63 -15.06 2.98
C GLU A 35 2.71 -13.76 3.81
N SER A 36 2.88 -12.62 3.12
CA SER A 36 2.96 -11.30 3.77
C SER A 36 1.61 -10.91 4.37
N ILE A 37 0.52 -11.14 3.64
CA ILE A 37 -0.86 -11.00 4.11
C ILE A 37 -1.09 -11.82 5.38
N TYR A 38 -0.65 -13.09 5.39
CA TYR A 38 -0.79 -13.95 6.56
C TYR A 38 -0.02 -13.39 7.76
N TRP A 39 1.21 -12.89 7.54
CA TRP A 39 1.98 -12.24 8.59
C TRP A 39 1.25 -11.03 9.18
N PHE A 40 0.68 -10.16 8.35
CA PHE A 40 -0.08 -8.98 8.80
C PHE A 40 -1.33 -9.37 9.59
N LEU A 41 -2.05 -10.41 9.14
CA LEU A 41 -3.20 -10.96 9.87
C LEU A 41 -2.81 -11.46 11.26
N GLN A 42 -1.71 -12.22 11.39
CA GLN A 42 -1.19 -12.68 12.68
C GLN A 42 -0.74 -11.53 13.59
N ASN A 43 -0.38 -10.38 13.00
CA ASN A 43 0.02 -9.17 13.70
C ASN A 43 -1.14 -8.16 13.88
N LYS A 44 -2.39 -8.61 13.74
CA LYS A 44 -3.62 -7.83 14.03
C LYS A 44 -3.86 -6.62 13.13
N TYR A 45 -3.24 -6.57 11.95
CA TYR A 45 -3.52 -5.53 10.96
C TYR A 45 -4.95 -5.67 10.43
N ILE A 46 -5.67 -4.56 10.30
CA ILE A 46 -6.89 -4.52 9.48
C ILE A 46 -6.51 -4.45 8.00
N MET A 47 -7.33 -5.05 7.14
CA MET A 47 -6.97 -5.30 5.75
C MET A 47 -8.03 -4.78 4.78
N PHE A 48 -7.60 -3.99 3.81
CA PHE A 48 -8.41 -3.52 2.70
C PHE A 48 -7.80 -4.03 1.39
N ALA A 49 -8.48 -4.95 0.71
CA ALA A 49 -7.96 -5.60 -0.49
C ALA A 49 -8.82 -5.28 -1.71
N PHE A 50 -8.14 -4.91 -2.80
CA PHE A 50 -8.76 -4.42 -4.02
C PHE A 50 -8.19 -5.15 -5.24
N ASN A 51 -9.06 -5.50 -6.19
CA ASN A 51 -8.65 -6.15 -7.43
C ASN A 51 -8.71 -5.15 -8.59
N CYS A 52 -7.56 -4.57 -8.90
CA CYS A 52 -7.42 -3.49 -9.86
C CYS A 52 -7.65 -3.93 -11.32
N SER A 53 -7.82 -5.24 -11.59
CA SER A 53 -8.09 -5.71 -12.96
C SER A 53 -9.40 -5.21 -13.54
N LYS A 54 -10.32 -4.74 -12.69
CA LYS A 54 -11.63 -4.22 -13.09
C LYS A 54 -11.66 -2.69 -13.18
N TRP A 55 -10.57 -2.01 -12.84
CA TRP A 55 -10.49 -0.55 -12.92
C TRP A 55 -10.14 -0.13 -14.34
N LEU A 56 -11.18 0.03 -15.16
CA LEU A 56 -11.07 0.40 -16.56
C LEU A 56 -11.14 1.93 -16.74
N LEU A 57 -11.78 2.60 -15.79
CA LEU A 57 -11.91 4.05 -15.67
C LEU A 57 -11.43 4.50 -14.27
N GLU A 58 -11.17 5.80 -14.11
CA GLU A 58 -10.79 6.39 -12.81
C GLU A 58 -11.94 6.25 -11.79
N GLU A 59 -13.19 6.35 -12.25
CA GLU A 59 -14.39 6.22 -11.43
C GLU A 59 -14.52 4.83 -10.79
N ASP A 60 -14.01 3.78 -11.46
CA ASP A 60 -14.02 2.42 -10.91
C ASP A 60 -13.18 2.33 -9.62
N PHE A 61 -12.02 3.00 -9.61
CA PHE A 61 -11.18 3.14 -8.41
C PHE A 61 -11.94 3.87 -7.31
N HIS A 62 -12.50 5.05 -7.61
CA HIS A 62 -13.19 5.86 -6.61
C HIS A 62 -14.38 5.13 -5.98
N LYS A 63 -15.17 4.42 -6.79
CA LYS A 63 -16.30 3.64 -6.32
C LYS A 63 -15.87 2.50 -5.39
N GLU A 64 -14.90 1.68 -5.81
CA GLU A 64 -14.46 0.52 -5.02
C GLU A 64 -13.74 0.95 -3.74
N ILE A 65 -12.92 2.02 -3.81
CA ILE A 65 -12.25 2.58 -2.62
C ILE A 65 -13.25 3.15 -1.62
N LYS A 66 -14.28 3.87 -2.08
CA LYS A 66 -15.30 4.44 -1.19
C LYS A 66 -15.95 3.34 -0.36
N GLU A 67 -16.37 2.27 -1.02
CA GLU A 67 -16.99 1.10 -0.38
C GLU A 67 -16.00 0.36 0.52
N GLY A 68 -14.81 0.03 0.01
CA GLY A 68 -13.84 -0.79 0.73
C GLY A 68 -13.18 -0.12 1.93
N LEU A 69 -12.92 1.18 1.87
CA LEU A 69 -12.40 1.97 3.00
C LEU A 69 -13.50 2.58 3.88
N ASN A 70 -14.78 2.31 3.56
CA ASN A 70 -15.94 2.85 4.25
C ASN A 70 -15.90 4.39 4.35
N PHE A 71 -15.60 5.05 3.23
CA PHE A 71 -15.62 6.50 3.14
C PHE A 71 -17.04 7.05 3.22
N PRO A 72 -17.22 8.29 3.72
CA PRO A 72 -18.53 8.88 3.92
C PRO A 72 -19.28 9.13 2.60
N ASP A 73 -20.61 9.26 2.68
CA ASP A 73 -21.48 9.49 1.52
C ASP A 73 -21.06 10.71 0.69
N TYR A 74 -20.53 11.75 1.35
CA TYR A 74 -20.04 12.99 0.74
C TYR A 74 -18.67 12.86 0.05
N TYR A 75 -18.11 11.65 -0.08
CA TYR A 75 -16.90 11.42 -0.84
C TYR A 75 -17.04 11.92 -2.29
N GLY A 76 -16.23 12.92 -2.66
CA GLY A 76 -16.34 13.65 -3.92
C GLY A 76 -15.74 12.97 -5.15
N GLU A 77 -15.35 11.69 -5.06
CA GLU A 77 -14.89 10.86 -6.19
C GLU A 77 -13.79 11.52 -7.05
N ASN A 78 -12.80 12.10 -6.37
CA ASN A 78 -11.59 12.65 -6.98
C ASN A 78 -10.39 12.50 -6.03
N LEU A 79 -9.17 12.71 -6.51
CA LEU A 79 -7.94 12.53 -5.72
C LEU A 79 -7.83 13.47 -4.50
N SER A 80 -8.41 14.67 -4.56
CA SER A 80 -8.44 15.56 -3.39
C SER A 80 -9.36 14.99 -2.29
N ALA A 81 -10.54 14.51 -2.67
CA ALA A 81 -11.45 13.83 -1.76
C ALA A 81 -10.84 12.52 -1.21
N PHE A 82 -10.09 11.77 -2.04
CA PHE A 82 -9.34 10.59 -1.62
C PHE A 82 -8.34 10.92 -0.52
N ASN A 83 -7.52 11.95 -0.73
CA ASN A 83 -6.56 12.41 0.27
C ASN A 83 -7.25 12.85 1.57
N ASP A 84 -8.32 13.64 1.48
CA ASP A 84 -9.04 14.13 2.66
C ASP A 84 -9.71 13.02 3.46
N CYS A 85 -10.34 12.04 2.80
CA CYS A 85 -10.92 10.89 3.50
C CYS A 85 -9.84 9.97 4.07
N LEU A 86 -8.72 9.77 3.37
CA LEU A 86 -7.62 8.95 3.88
C LEU A 86 -6.95 9.57 5.11
N ARG A 87 -6.93 10.90 5.23
CA ARG A 87 -6.51 11.59 6.47
C ARG A 87 -7.42 11.24 7.66
N GLY A 88 -8.68 10.93 7.41
CA GLY A 88 -9.66 10.53 8.42
C GLY A 88 -9.75 9.02 8.66
N LEU A 89 -8.98 8.20 7.93
CA LEU A 89 -9.04 6.74 8.05
C LEU A 89 -8.74 6.30 9.49
N ASP A 90 -9.64 5.48 10.05
CA ASP A 90 -9.45 4.91 11.38
C ASP A 90 -8.42 3.78 11.33
N VAL A 91 -7.17 4.12 11.68
CA VAL A 91 -6.05 3.19 11.72
C VAL A 91 -5.75 2.83 13.18
N PRO A 92 -5.93 1.55 13.57
CA PRO A 92 -5.66 1.09 14.93
C PRO A 92 -4.21 1.34 15.37
N TYR A 93 -4.00 1.56 16.67
CA TYR A 93 -2.65 1.60 17.25
C TYR A 93 -2.01 0.20 17.26
N GLU A 94 -2.78 -0.77 17.77
CA GLU A 94 -2.42 -2.18 17.72
C GLU A 94 -2.69 -2.72 16.31
N GLY A 95 -1.68 -3.33 15.70
CA GLY A 95 -1.82 -3.91 14.37
C GLY A 95 -1.92 -2.90 13.23
N GLY A 96 -2.43 -1.68 13.35
CA GLY A 96 -2.46 -0.76 12.19
C GLY A 96 -3.32 -1.27 11.01
N ALA A 97 -3.07 -0.75 9.81
CA ALA A 97 -3.85 -1.03 8.61
C ALA A 97 -2.98 -1.34 7.39
N ILE A 98 -3.44 -2.24 6.52
CA ILE A 98 -2.86 -2.48 5.20
C ILE A 98 -3.89 -2.28 4.08
N ILE A 99 -3.42 -1.68 2.99
CA ILE A 99 -4.14 -1.60 1.71
C ILE A 99 -3.42 -2.52 0.72
N ILE A 100 -4.16 -3.35 0.01
CA ILE A 100 -3.62 -4.32 -0.95
C ILE A 100 -4.21 -4.03 -2.31
N PHE A 101 -3.36 -3.75 -3.28
CA PHE A 101 -3.73 -3.62 -4.68
C PHE A 101 -3.22 -4.82 -5.47
N GLN A 102 -4.12 -5.63 -6.01
CA GLN A 102 -3.76 -6.76 -6.86
C GLN A 102 -3.90 -6.43 -8.35
N ARG A 103 -2.96 -6.91 -9.16
CA ARG A 103 -2.87 -6.64 -10.60
C ARG A 103 -2.87 -5.15 -10.92
N TYR A 104 -2.11 -4.40 -10.13
CA TYR A 104 -2.04 -2.95 -10.21
C TYR A 104 -1.45 -2.45 -11.53
N ASP A 105 -0.62 -3.26 -12.21
CA ASP A 105 -0.07 -2.90 -13.52
C ASP A 105 -1.13 -2.67 -14.59
N LEU A 106 -2.27 -3.35 -14.50
CA LEU A 106 -3.36 -3.15 -15.45
C LEU A 106 -3.95 -1.74 -15.35
N PHE A 107 -4.05 -1.21 -14.13
CA PHE A 107 -4.51 0.15 -13.88
C PHE A 107 -3.39 1.16 -14.19
N TYR A 108 -2.16 0.89 -13.74
CA TYR A 108 -0.98 1.71 -14.01
C TYR A 108 -0.73 1.92 -15.51
N LYS A 109 -0.86 0.87 -16.34
CA LYS A 109 -0.69 0.96 -17.80
C LYS A 109 -1.71 1.87 -18.47
N ARG A 110 -2.90 2.03 -17.88
CA ARG A 110 -3.98 2.89 -18.41
C ARG A 110 -3.85 4.33 -17.93
N PHE A 111 -3.54 4.51 -16.65
CA PHE A 111 -3.56 5.80 -15.97
C PHE A 111 -2.29 6.00 -15.13
N PRO A 112 -1.10 6.11 -15.76
CA PRO A 112 0.18 6.11 -15.04
C PRO A 112 0.32 7.29 -14.05
N ASP A 113 -0.19 8.46 -14.40
CA ASP A 113 -0.12 9.65 -13.55
C ASP A 113 -1.06 9.52 -12.33
N ILE A 114 -2.34 9.15 -12.57
CA ILE A 114 -3.34 8.96 -11.51
C ILE A 114 -2.90 7.86 -10.53
N THR A 115 -2.39 6.74 -11.05
CA THR A 115 -1.90 5.64 -10.21
C THR A 115 -0.71 6.04 -9.36
N HIS A 116 0.23 6.82 -9.92
CA HIS A 116 1.32 7.40 -9.14
C HIS A 116 0.79 8.32 -8.03
N ASP A 117 -0.13 9.23 -8.34
CA ASP A 117 -0.72 10.16 -7.37
C ASP A 117 -1.47 9.44 -6.23
N ILE A 118 -2.19 8.35 -6.53
CA ILE A 118 -2.85 7.51 -5.52
C ILE A 118 -1.83 6.97 -4.51
N LEU A 119 -0.73 6.42 -5.00
CA LEU A 119 0.34 5.89 -4.16
C LEU A 119 1.05 7.00 -3.38
N ASP A 120 1.27 8.17 -3.99
CA ASP A 120 1.85 9.34 -3.33
C ASP A 120 0.98 9.86 -2.18
N ILE A 121 -0.34 9.91 -2.37
CA ILE A 121 -1.31 10.26 -1.34
C ILE A 121 -1.29 9.27 -0.18
N ILE A 122 -1.22 7.97 -0.47
CA ILE A 122 -1.15 6.94 0.58
C ILE A 122 0.15 7.05 1.37
N GLU A 123 1.29 7.20 0.70
CA GLU A 123 2.60 7.38 1.35
C GLU A 123 2.61 8.60 2.27
N THR A 124 2.08 9.72 1.77
CA THR A 124 2.00 10.97 2.54
C THR A 124 1.13 10.79 3.80
N ASN A 125 0.01 10.09 3.70
CA ASN A 125 -0.84 9.81 4.86
C ASN A 125 -0.23 8.78 5.81
N SER A 126 0.47 7.78 5.30
CA SER A 126 1.19 6.80 6.11
C SER A 126 2.24 7.47 7.00
N ARG A 127 3.08 8.33 6.42
CA ARG A 127 4.08 9.09 7.18
C ARG A 127 3.46 9.94 8.28
N ARG A 128 2.34 10.62 8.00
CA ARG A 128 1.60 11.38 9.00
C ARG A 128 1.09 10.50 10.15
N LEU A 129 0.53 9.34 9.84
CA LEU A 129 0.03 8.39 10.85
C LEU A 129 1.16 7.86 11.72
N LEU A 130 2.33 7.60 11.13
CA LEU A 130 3.52 7.09 11.81
C LEU A 130 4.00 8.04 12.92
N LEU A 131 3.87 9.37 12.74
CA LEU A 131 4.18 10.38 13.77
C LEU A 131 3.40 10.17 15.07
N THR A 132 2.25 9.50 15.00
CA THR A 132 1.39 9.20 16.15
C THR A 132 1.46 7.74 16.60
N GLY A 133 2.33 6.92 15.99
CA GLY A 133 2.46 5.49 16.30
C GLY A 133 1.50 4.58 15.52
N ARG A 134 0.72 5.12 14.57
CA ARG A 134 -0.21 4.37 13.72
C ARG A 134 0.46 3.99 12.40
N ARG A 135 0.24 2.76 11.93
CA ARG A 135 0.93 2.20 10.76
C ARG A 135 -0.08 1.96 9.65
N LEU A 136 0.13 2.59 8.50
CA LEU A 136 -0.58 2.32 7.26
C LEU A 136 0.44 1.84 6.23
N ILE A 137 0.26 0.65 5.67
CA ILE A 137 1.17 0.05 4.68
C ILE A 137 0.38 -0.30 3.43
N THR A 138 1.00 -0.22 2.25
CA THR A 138 0.41 -0.63 0.98
C THR A 138 1.23 -1.73 0.32
N LEU A 139 0.57 -2.84 0.01
CA LEU A 139 1.14 -3.94 -0.77
C LEU A 139 0.62 -3.84 -2.20
N VAL A 140 1.52 -3.63 -3.16
CA VAL A 140 1.17 -3.48 -4.57
C VAL A 140 1.64 -4.71 -5.32
N GLN A 141 0.71 -5.52 -5.80
CA GLN A 141 1.02 -6.68 -6.62
C GLN A 141 0.83 -6.37 -8.10
N SER A 142 1.78 -6.84 -8.91
CA SER A 142 1.78 -6.70 -10.36
C SER A 142 2.18 -8.01 -11.03
N ASP A 143 1.53 -8.32 -12.15
CA ASP A 143 1.90 -9.46 -13.01
C ASP A 143 3.04 -9.10 -13.98
N ASP A 144 3.49 -7.83 -13.99
CA ASP A 144 4.60 -7.34 -14.78
C ASP A 144 5.89 -7.35 -13.94
N PRO A 145 6.80 -8.33 -14.12
CA PRO A 145 8.01 -8.43 -13.31
C PRO A 145 8.96 -7.24 -13.52
N ALA A 146 8.78 -6.47 -14.59
CA ALA A 146 9.61 -5.33 -14.96
C ALA A 146 8.99 -3.98 -14.56
N ILE A 147 7.81 -3.97 -13.91
CA ILE A 147 7.20 -2.72 -13.46
C ILE A 147 8.17 -1.92 -12.59
N SER A 148 8.24 -0.62 -12.89
CA SER A 148 9.07 0.33 -12.18
C SER A 148 8.22 1.55 -11.90
N LEU A 149 7.94 1.80 -10.62
CA LEU A 149 7.20 2.97 -10.18
C LEU A 149 8.18 4.09 -9.82
N ASN A 150 7.82 5.32 -10.16
CA ASN A 150 8.54 6.50 -9.69
C ASN A 150 8.46 6.56 -8.16
N SER A 151 9.40 7.28 -7.53
CA SER A 151 9.33 7.53 -6.09
C SER A 151 8.01 8.20 -5.72
N VAL A 152 7.46 7.79 -4.58
CA VAL A 152 6.20 8.26 -4.02
C VAL A 152 6.50 8.85 -2.65
N GLY A 153 5.98 10.03 -2.34
CA GLY A 153 6.32 10.78 -1.13
C GLY A 153 7.83 11.05 -0.97
N ALA A 154 8.59 11.08 -2.06
CA ALA A 154 10.06 11.08 -2.08
C ALA A 154 10.74 9.81 -1.51
N CYS A 155 10.00 8.72 -1.32
CA CYS A 155 10.50 7.39 -0.97
C CYS A 155 10.57 6.49 -2.22
N PRO A 156 11.60 5.65 -2.38
CA PRO A 156 11.64 4.67 -3.46
C PRO A 156 10.59 3.57 -3.25
N VAL A 157 9.90 3.16 -4.31
CA VAL A 157 9.02 1.98 -4.23
C VAL A 157 9.85 0.72 -4.41
N MET A 158 10.10 0.01 -3.32
CA MET A 158 10.95 -1.17 -3.30
C MET A 158 10.14 -2.44 -3.56
N TRP A 159 10.75 -3.41 -4.23
CA TRP A 159 10.27 -4.80 -4.24
C TRP A 159 10.48 -5.44 -2.87
N ASN A 160 9.61 -6.39 -2.51
CA ASN A 160 9.79 -7.16 -1.29
C ASN A 160 11.13 -7.91 -1.29
N SER A 161 11.57 -8.28 -0.09
CA SER A 161 12.92 -8.83 0.11
C SER A 161 13.21 -10.16 -0.59
N LYS A 162 12.18 -10.90 -1.02
CA LYS A 162 12.36 -12.15 -1.78
C LYS A 162 12.45 -11.91 -3.28
N GLU A 163 11.90 -10.79 -3.76
CA GLU A 163 11.74 -10.48 -5.18
C GLU A 163 12.55 -9.26 -5.65
N TRP A 164 13.36 -8.66 -4.77
CA TRP A 164 14.13 -7.46 -5.10
C TRP A 164 15.13 -7.65 -6.24
N LEU A 165 15.80 -8.80 -6.32
CA LEU A 165 16.69 -9.14 -7.44
C LEU A 165 15.88 -9.41 -8.71
N LYS A 166 16.38 -8.91 -9.86
CA LYS A 166 15.79 -9.18 -11.19
C LYS A 166 15.65 -10.67 -11.46
N GLN A 167 16.68 -11.45 -11.13
CA GLN A 167 16.68 -12.91 -11.29
C GLN A 167 15.53 -13.60 -10.53
N SER A 168 15.17 -13.10 -9.34
CA SER A 168 14.05 -13.65 -8.56
C SER A 168 12.70 -13.52 -9.26
N ARG A 169 12.60 -12.56 -10.19
CA ARG A 169 11.42 -12.29 -11.03
C ARG A 169 11.57 -12.82 -12.46
N GLY A 170 12.65 -13.54 -12.77
CA GLY A 170 12.90 -14.13 -14.09
C GLY A 170 13.42 -13.14 -15.14
N LEU A 171 14.03 -12.04 -14.70
CA LEU A 171 14.64 -10.99 -15.55
C LEU A 171 16.18 -11.00 -15.49
#